data_AF-A0A957D8G2-F1
#
_entry.id   AF-A0A957D8G2-F1
#
_cell.length_a   1.000
_cell.length_b   1.000
_cell.length_c   1.000
_cell.angle_alpha   90.00
_cell.angle_beta   90.00
_cell.angle_gamma   90.00
#
_symmetry.space_group_name_H-M   'P 1'
#
loop_
_entity.id
_entity.type
_entity.pdbx_description
1 polymer ?
#
loop_
_entity_poly.entity_id
_entity_poly.type
_entity_poly.pdbx_seq_one_letter_code
_entity_poly.pdbx_strand_id
1 'polypeptide(L)'
;EYGRALGCSRNVGSAPLGAANIDLTGTDFALAQTVDFIVSGVGVENPVIDISTDGRTANLQVDGRCGQIYSSGPLQLVWVGNP
;
A
#
# COMPACT_ATOMS: atom_id res chain seq x y z
N GLU A 1 5.02 6.13 9.11
CA GLU A 1 4.36 4.91 8.59
C GLU A 1 4.93 4.64 7.21
N TYR A 2 5.40 3.42 6.95
CA TYR A 2 5.80 2.98 5.61
C TYR A 2 4.62 2.21 4.99
N GLY A 3 4.41 2.31 3.68
CA GLY A 3 3.31 1.59 3.01
C GLY A 3 1.91 2.16 3.24
N ARG A 4 1.76 3.49 3.25
CA ARG A 4 0.44 4.13 3.33
C ARG A 4 0.18 5.03 2.13
N ALA A 5 -0.88 4.74 1.38
CA ALA A 5 -1.41 5.61 0.33
C ALA A 5 -2.58 6.42 0.89
N LEU A 6 -2.61 7.73 0.64
CA LEU A 6 -3.70 8.61 1.09
C LEU A 6 -4.06 9.59 -0.02
N GLY A 7 -5.28 9.47 -0.55
CA GLY A 7 -5.89 10.43 -1.46
C GLY A 7 -7.05 11.10 -0.74
N CYS A 8 -6.92 12.38 -0.37
CA CYS A 8 -8.00 13.09 0.31
C CYS A 8 -8.05 14.55 -0.10
N SER A 9 -9.22 14.96 -0.57
CA SER A 9 -9.50 16.33 -0.93
C SER A 9 -10.90 16.68 -0.46
N ARG A 10 -10.95 17.57 0.54
CA ARG A 10 -12.22 18.06 1.06
C ARG A 10 -12.86 18.91 -0.03
N ASN A 11 -14.02 18.47 -0.52
CA ASN A 11 -14.96 19.19 -1.40
C ASN A 11 -14.83 18.99 -2.92
N VAL A 12 -14.00 18.05 -3.40
CA VAL A 12 -14.00 17.60 -4.81
C VAL A 12 -14.21 16.09 -4.88
N GLY A 13 -14.91 15.63 -5.93
CA GLY A 13 -15.26 14.22 -6.12
C GLY A 13 -14.03 13.31 -6.28
N SER A 14 -13.00 13.80 -6.98
CA SER A 14 -11.77 13.04 -7.24
C SER A 14 -10.58 13.76 -6.59
N ALA A 15 -10.14 13.31 -5.41
CA ALA A 15 -8.90 13.80 -4.83
C ALA A 15 -7.70 13.40 -5.70
N PRO A 16 -6.55 14.10 -5.56
CA PRO A 16 -5.29 13.63 -6.11
C PRO A 16 -4.99 12.19 -5.65
N LEU A 17 -4.45 11.39 -6.57
CA LEU A 17 -4.07 10.01 -6.31
C LEU A 17 -3.07 9.94 -5.15
N GLY A 18 -3.47 9.26 -4.07
CA GLY A 18 -2.57 8.83 -3.02
C GLY A 18 -1.86 7.57 -3.47
N ALA A 19 -0.54 7.53 -3.37
CA ALA A 19 0.25 6.35 -3.73
C ALA A 19 1.35 6.08 -2.71
N ALA A 20 1.66 4.80 -2.53
CA ALA A 20 2.84 4.34 -1.81
C ALA A 20 3.42 3.11 -2.51
N ASN A 21 4.75 3.05 -2.56
CA ASN A 21 5.50 1.92 -3.09
C ASN A 21 6.47 1.42 -2.03
N ILE A 22 6.59 0.09 -1.94
CA ILE A 22 7.64 -0.61 -1.21
C ILE A 22 8.41 -1.40 -2.26
N ASP A 23 9.73 -1.21 -2.32
CA ASP A 23 10.64 -1.97 -3.19
C ASP A 23 11.77 -2.55 -2.34
N LEU A 24 11.83 -3.88 -2.30
CA LEU A 24 12.80 -4.70 -1.59
C LEU A 24 13.65 -5.54 -2.54
N THR A 25 13.54 -5.33 -3.86
CA THR A 25 14.15 -6.20 -4.89
C THR A 25 15.66 -6.36 -4.76
N GLY A 26 16.37 -5.34 -4.27
CA GLY A 26 17.82 -5.37 -4.00
C GLY A 26 18.22 -5.78 -2.58
N THR A 27 17.28 -6.29 -1.78
CA THR A 27 17.52 -6.67 -0.38
C THR A 27 17.35 -8.18 -0.16
N ASP A 28 17.83 -8.69 0.97
CA ASP A 28 17.58 -10.08 1.38
C ASP A 28 16.19 -10.26 2.03
N PHE A 29 15.29 -9.29 1.90
CA PHE A 29 14.00 -9.26 2.59
C PHE A 29 12.82 -9.25 1.62
N ALA A 30 11.70 -9.82 2.09
CA ALA A 30 10.39 -9.72 1.47
C ALA A 30 9.35 -9.35 2.52
N LEU A 31 8.20 -8.81 2.11
CA LEU A 31 7.03 -8.68 2.97
C LEU A 31 6.56 -10.06 3.42
N ALA A 32 6.24 -10.20 4.70
CA ALA A 32 5.61 -11.42 5.21
C ALA A 32 4.26 -11.62 4.50
N GLN A 33 3.96 -12.86 4.14
CA GLN A 33 2.71 -13.24 3.46
C GLN A 33 1.45 -12.93 4.29
N THR A 34 1.61 -12.66 5.59
CA THR A 34 0.53 -12.30 6.52
C THR A 34 0.29 -10.79 6.61
N VAL A 35 0.97 -9.97 5.80
CA VAL A 35 0.72 -8.52 5.76
C VAL A 35 -0.59 -8.27 5.01
N ASP A 36 -1.61 -7.82 5.76
CA ASP A 36 -2.88 -7.39 5.20
C ASP A 36 -2.93 -5.85 5.08
N PHE A 37 -3.53 -5.37 3.98
CA PHE A 37 -3.81 -3.94 3.77
C PHE A 37 -5.31 -3.67 3.90
N ILE A 38 -5.63 -2.57 4.58
CA ILE A 38 -6.99 -2.10 4.80
C ILE A 38 -7.25 -0.91 3.90
N VAL A 39 -8.36 -0.95 3.17
CA VAL A 39 -8.93 0.19 2.47
C VAL A 39 -9.95 0.86 3.39
N SER A 40 -9.82 2.17 3.61
CA SER A 40 -10.74 2.92 4.48
C SER A 40 -10.95 4.32 3.95
N GLY A 41 -12.12 4.91 4.23
CA GLY A 41 -12.41 6.28 3.86
C GLY A 41 -13.86 6.52 3.44
N VAL A 42 -14.12 7.74 2.98
CA VAL A 42 -15.43 8.15 2.44
C VAL A 42 -15.27 8.47 0.97
N GLY A 43 -16.13 7.87 0.13
CA GLY A 43 -16.06 8.02 -1.32
C GLY A 43 -14.73 7.55 -1.87
N VAL A 44 -14.29 6.37 -1.46
CA VAL A 44 -13.07 5.73 -1.98
C VAL A 44 -13.29 5.35 -3.43
N GLU A 45 -12.35 5.71 -4.28
CA GLU A 45 -12.32 5.33 -5.69
C GLU A 45 -11.02 4.55 -5.98
N ASN A 46 -11.06 3.71 -7.02
CA ASN A 46 -9.94 2.98 -7.63
C ASN A 46 -8.86 2.46 -6.63
N PRO A 47 -9.22 1.71 -5.57
CA PRO A 47 -8.21 1.18 -4.66
C PRO A 47 -7.38 0.09 -5.36
N VAL A 48 -6.06 0.25 -5.35
CA VAL A 48 -5.09 -0.72 -5.86
C VAL A 48 -4.22 -1.18 -4.71
N ILE A 49 -4.13 -2.50 -4.53
CA ILE A 49 -3.17 -3.18 -3.68
C ILE A 49 -2.56 -4.28 -4.54
N ASP A 50 -1.34 -4.05 -5.02
CA ASP A 50 -0.61 -4.99 -5.88
C ASP A 50 0.70 -5.37 -5.19
N ILE A 51 0.81 -6.64 -4.81
CA ILE A 51 1.98 -7.19 -4.13
C ILE A 51 2.55 -8.28 -5.04
N SER A 52 3.85 -8.22 -5.33
CA SER A 52 4.49 -9.25 -6.13
C SER A 52 4.43 -10.62 -5.43
N THR A 53 4.43 -11.69 -6.21
CA THR A 53 4.37 -13.06 -5.71
C THR A 53 5.51 -13.39 -4.72
N ASP A 54 6.69 -12.81 -4.93
CA ASP A 54 7.86 -12.96 -4.05
C ASP A 54 7.84 -11.99 -2.85
N GLY A 55 6.82 -11.15 -2.72
CA GLY A 55 6.65 -10.17 -1.65
C GLY A 55 7.68 -9.03 -1.67
N ARG A 56 8.46 -8.88 -2.75
CA ARG A 56 9.52 -7.87 -2.83
C ARG A 56 9.04 -6.51 -3.30
N THR A 57 7.89 -6.42 -3.96
CA THR A 57 7.28 -5.14 -4.30
C THR A 57 5.85 -5.07 -3.80
N ALA A 58 5.44 -3.89 -3.35
CA ALA A 58 4.06 -3.58 -3.07
C ALA A 58 3.72 -2.17 -3.56
N ASN A 59 2.66 -2.07 -4.36
CA ASN A 59 2.12 -0.83 -4.90
C ASN A 59 0.72 -0.61 -4.33
N LEU A 60 0.54 0.53 -3.67
CA LEU A 60 -0.72 0.94 -3.08
C LEU A 60 -1.16 2.22 -3.76
N GLN A 61 -2.41 2.29 -4.22
CA GLN A 61 -2.97 3.50 -4.80
C GLN A 61 -4.42 3.66 -4.40
N VAL A 62 -4.83 4.90 -4.12
CA VAL A 62 -6.21 5.21 -3.79
C VAL A 62 -6.54 6.64 -4.13
N ASP A 63 -7.72 6.86 -4.70
CA ASP A 63 -8.28 8.18 -4.97
C ASP A 63 -9.72 8.28 -4.41
N GLY A 64 -10.48 9.24 -4.93
CA GLY A 64 -11.82 9.57 -4.45
C GLY A 64 -11.84 10.71 -3.44
N ARG A 65 -12.93 10.90 -2.69
CA ARG A 65 -13.10 12.09 -1.83
C ARG A 65 -12.10 12.13 -0.67
N CYS A 66 -12.04 11.07 0.13
CA CYS A 66 -11.02 10.85 1.16
C CYS A 66 -10.85 9.35 1.44
N GLY A 67 -9.95 8.72 0.68
CA GLY A 67 -9.58 7.31 0.80
C GLY A 67 -8.14 7.12 1.25
N GLN A 68 -7.90 6.03 1.97
CA GLN A 68 -6.56 5.61 2.40
C GLN A 68 -6.42 4.10 2.34
N ILE A 69 -5.19 3.65 2.07
CA ILE A 69 -4.74 2.27 2.18
C ILE A 69 -3.58 2.24 3.15
N TYR A 70 -3.64 1.35 4.15
CA TYR A 70 -2.60 1.19 5.17
C TYR A 70 -2.57 -0.27 5.64
N SER A 71 -1.44 -0.71 6.20
CA SER A 71 -1.34 -2.06 6.76
C SER A 71 -2.19 -2.22 8.03
N SER A 72 -2.84 -3.37 8.21
CA SER A 72 -3.67 -3.68 9.38
C SER A 72 -2.89 -3.74 10.70
N GLY A 73 -1.57 -3.89 10.61
CA GLY A 73 -0.61 -3.83 11.69
C GLY A 73 0.78 -3.44 11.19
N PRO A 74 1.83 -3.62 12.00
CA PRO A 74 3.20 -3.36 11.56
C PRO A 74 3.57 -4.21 10.32
N LEU A 75 4.24 -3.59 9.34
CA LEU A 75 4.83 -4.34 8.24
C LEU A 75 5.89 -5.29 8.79
N GLN A 76 5.73 -6.58 8.51
CA GLN A 76 6.68 -7.60 8.87
C GLN A 76 7.53 -7.95 7.65
N LEU A 77 8.85 -7.96 7.83
CA LEU A 77 9.79 -8.38 6.82
C LEU A 77 10.35 -9.75 7.20
N VAL A 78 10.42 -10.64 6.22
CA VAL A 78 11.05 -11.96 6.35
C VAL A 78 12.34 -11.97 5.57
N TRP A 79 13.40 -12.51 6.17
CA TRP A 79 14.63 -12.78 5.45
C TRP A 79 14.40 -13.95 4.51
N VAL A 80 14.67 -13.75 3.22
CA VAL A 80 14.50 -14.75 2.16
C VAL A 80 15.82 -15.06 1.44
N GLY A 81 16.90 -14.33 1.79
CA GLY A 81 18.18 -14.34 1.08
C GLY A 81 18.07 -13.67 -0.29
N ASN A 82 19.15 -13.10 -0.80
CA ASN A 82 19.21 -12.72 -2.21
C ASN A 82 19.21 -14.01 -3.07
N PRO A 83 18.32 -14.13 -4.08
CA PRO A 83 18.36 -15.24 -5.02
C PRO A 83 19.67 -15.28 -5.82
#